data_AF-A0A3P8WBG6-F1
#
_entry.id   AF-A0A3P8WBG6-F1
#
_cell.length_a   1.000
_cell.length_b   1.000
_cell.length_c   1.000
_cell.angle_alpha   90.00
_cell.angle_beta   90.00
_cell.angle_gamma   90.00
#
_symmetry.space_group_name_H-M   'P 1'
#
loop_
_entity.id
_entity.type
_entity.pdbx_description
1 polymer ?
#
loop_
_entity_poly.entity_id
_entity_poly.type
_entity_poly.pdbx_seq_one_letter_code
_entity_poly.pdbx_strand_id
1 'polypeptide(L)'
;LQKLRELSIRAKHVAVIIIFLYSRCMSFYDPICQFFRALIQPEYNAVTDVYVLMFLADTIDFIIIVFGFWAFGKHSAAADITSSLSEDQVPEAFLVMVLIQFGTMVIDRALYLRKTVLGKLIFQLILVLGIHFWMFFILPTVTERRFNQNLVAQLWYFVKCVYFGLSAYQIRSGYPTRVLGNFLTKSYNYLNLFLFQGFRLVPFLTELRAVMDWVWTDTTLSLSSWICVEDVYAHCFVLKCWRESEKRYPQPRGQKKKRVVKYGMGGLIVLLLICIVWFPLLFMSLIKSVAGVVNRPLDVSLTITLGGFQPIFTMSAQQNQLRDLTEEEFNAFVSSYSYTPSALQFLEAYTHQDVTVAELQGSSNSLWTISPPSRWYLSQVLHLDHFPLTLSWTVQSRNLSLGAKAELASGKHVTYLDNQTRLELIELLNGNRTLPVVIQDVLPCFLRAPSDSNAKPIEHLYTGVISRLVNMAKKTHSREAGLQLFVFSDKVSPPSLGFLAGYGIMGLYASVVLVIGKFVREFFSGISHSIMFEELPCVDRILKLCTDIFLVRETGELELEEELYAKLIFLYRSPETLIKWTRR
;
A
#
# COMPACT_ATOMS: atom_id res chain seq x y z
N LEU A 1 73.16 41.31 23.29
CA LEU A 1 73.07 41.84 21.91
C LEU A 1 72.91 40.75 20.84
N GLN A 2 73.74 39.70 20.79
CA GLN A 2 73.60 38.61 19.79
C GLN A 2 72.26 37.85 19.85
N LYS A 3 71.77 37.47 21.04
CA LYS A 3 70.44 36.82 21.21
C LYS A 3 69.26 37.67 20.72
N LEU A 4 69.31 38.99 20.90
CA LEU A 4 68.28 39.92 20.41
C LEU A 4 68.32 40.03 18.87
N ARG A 5 69.52 39.97 18.28
CA ARG A 5 69.70 39.96 16.82
C ARG A 5 69.18 38.66 16.20
N GLU A 6 69.41 37.52 16.85
CA GLU A 6 68.92 36.21 16.41
C GLU A 6 67.39 36.11 16.49
N LEU A 7 66.78 36.62 17.57
CA LEU A 7 65.32 36.73 17.70
C LEU A 7 64.70 37.67 16.67
N SER A 8 65.35 38.81 16.36
CA SER A 8 64.92 39.73 15.31
C SER A 8 64.97 39.09 13.92
N ILE A 9 66.00 38.29 13.65
CA ILE A 9 66.14 37.56 12.37
C ILE A 9 65.07 36.47 12.26
N ARG A 10 64.80 35.69 13.33
CA ARG A 10 63.71 34.69 13.33
C ARG A 10 62.34 35.33 13.18
N ALA A 11 62.08 36.47 13.85
CA ALA A 11 60.82 37.21 13.69
C ALA A 11 60.64 37.73 12.25
N LYS A 12 61.71 38.23 11.61
CA LYS A 12 61.69 38.62 10.20
C LYS A 12 61.44 37.43 9.27
N HIS A 13 62.04 36.27 9.53
CA HIS A 13 61.78 35.06 8.74
C HIS A 13 60.33 34.57 8.88
N VAL A 14 59.77 34.57 10.09
CA VAL A 14 58.37 34.20 10.31
C VAL A 14 57.43 35.19 9.63
N ALA A 15 57.71 36.50 9.70
CA ALA A 15 56.92 37.52 8.99
C ALA A 15 56.98 37.33 7.47
N VAL A 16 58.15 37.03 6.90
CA VAL A 16 58.31 36.75 5.46
C VAL A 16 57.55 35.48 5.06
N ILE A 17 57.57 34.42 5.88
CA ILE A 17 56.81 33.20 5.62
C ILE A 17 55.30 33.45 5.66
N ILE A 18 54.81 34.23 6.62
CA ILE A 18 53.39 34.60 6.73
C ILE A 18 52.96 35.47 5.55
N ILE A 19 53.78 36.45 5.14
CA ILE A 19 53.51 37.30 3.96
C ILE A 19 53.54 36.47 2.68
N PHE A 20 54.47 35.51 2.57
CA PHE A 20 54.54 34.60 1.43
C PHE A 20 53.33 33.66 1.37
N LEU A 21 52.91 33.08 2.50
CA LEU A 21 51.68 32.27 2.61
C LEU A 21 50.43 33.10 2.27
N TYR A 22 50.33 34.32 2.79
CA TYR A 22 49.21 35.23 2.48
C TYR A 22 49.19 35.61 1.00
N SER A 23 50.32 35.97 0.42
CA SER A 23 50.46 36.27 -1.01
C SER A 23 50.15 35.05 -1.89
N ARG A 24 50.57 33.85 -1.47
CA ARG A 24 50.25 32.59 -2.15
C ARG A 24 48.74 32.29 -2.08
N CYS A 25 48.12 32.43 -0.92
CA CYS A 25 46.68 32.25 -0.74
C CYS A 25 45.87 33.28 -1.55
N MET A 26 46.27 34.55 -1.55
CA MET A 26 45.66 35.59 -2.39
C MET A 26 45.79 35.27 -3.88
N SER A 27 46.96 34.80 -4.33
CA SER A 27 47.17 34.38 -5.72
C SER A 27 46.29 33.19 -6.14
N PHE A 28 45.84 32.35 -5.22
CA PHE A 28 44.87 31.28 -5.49
C PHE A 28 43.41 31.76 -5.37
N TYR A 29 43.13 32.69 -4.47
CA TYR A 29 41.80 33.22 -4.21
C TYR A 29 41.35 34.20 -5.30
N ASP A 30 42.24 35.06 -5.79
CA ASP A 30 41.95 36.06 -6.82
C ASP A 30 41.35 35.47 -8.12
N PRO A 31 41.92 34.43 -8.76
CA PRO A 31 41.33 33.84 -9.96
C PRO A 31 39.96 33.18 -9.68
N ILE A 32 39.77 32.61 -8.48
CA ILE A 32 38.49 32.02 -8.07
C ILE A 32 37.43 33.13 -7.90
N CYS A 33 37.78 34.22 -7.25
CA CYS A 33 36.91 35.38 -7.11
C CYS A 33 36.59 36.04 -8.45
N GLN A 34 37.58 36.16 -9.34
CA GLN A 34 37.36 36.67 -10.69
C GLN A 34 36.41 35.77 -11.48
N PHE A 35 36.57 34.45 -11.40
CA PHE A 35 35.66 33.49 -12.01
C PHE A 35 34.23 33.63 -11.50
N PHE A 36 34.02 33.67 -10.19
CA PHE A 36 32.67 33.84 -9.62
C PHE A 36 32.07 35.22 -9.92
N ARG A 37 32.87 36.28 -9.93
CA ARG A 37 32.40 37.62 -10.36
C ARG A 37 31.98 37.61 -11.82
N ALA A 38 32.78 37.02 -12.70
CA ALA A 38 32.46 36.87 -14.12
C ALA A 38 31.21 36.02 -14.36
N LEU A 39 30.95 35.02 -13.51
CA LEU A 39 29.75 34.19 -13.57
C LEU A 39 28.49 34.91 -13.08
N ILE A 40 28.60 35.75 -12.03
CA ILE A 40 27.46 36.48 -11.45
C ILE A 40 27.11 37.72 -12.28
N GLN A 41 28.12 38.42 -12.82
CA GLN A 41 27.96 39.63 -13.62
C GLN A 41 28.67 39.50 -14.98
N PRO A 42 28.16 38.67 -15.89
CA PRO A 42 28.69 38.58 -17.25
C PRO A 42 28.30 39.81 -18.07
N GLU A 43 29.17 40.22 -19.01
CA GLU A 43 28.93 41.36 -19.90
C GLU A 43 27.77 41.11 -20.89
N TYR A 44 27.49 39.85 -21.21
CA TYR A 44 26.37 39.43 -22.05
C TYR A 44 25.83 38.07 -21.61
N ASN A 45 24.50 37.96 -21.51
CA ASN A 45 23.80 36.71 -21.22
C ASN A 45 22.85 36.33 -22.35
N ALA A 46 23.06 35.14 -22.92
CA ALA A 46 22.07 34.47 -23.76
C ALA A 46 21.00 33.84 -22.85
N VAL A 47 20.07 34.67 -22.39
CA VAL A 47 19.03 34.30 -21.44
C VAL A 47 18.15 33.15 -21.97
N THR A 48 17.98 32.11 -21.17
CA THR A 48 17.11 30.96 -21.46
C THR A 48 16.31 30.54 -20.23
N ASP A 49 15.08 30.05 -20.44
CA ASP A 49 14.27 29.43 -19.38
C ASP A 49 14.29 27.90 -19.53
N VAL A 50 15.00 27.25 -18.61
CA VAL A 50 15.16 25.79 -18.55
C VAL A 50 14.48 25.20 -17.32
N TYR A 51 13.82 26.01 -16.50
CA TYR A 51 13.24 25.59 -15.22
C TYR A 51 12.20 24.48 -15.38
N VAL A 52 11.41 24.50 -16.46
CA VAL A 52 10.42 23.44 -16.74
C VAL A 52 11.08 22.07 -16.88
N LEU A 53 12.22 22.00 -17.57
CA LEU A 53 12.96 20.74 -17.74
C LEU A 53 13.59 20.28 -16.42
N MET A 54 14.07 21.23 -15.60
CA MET A 54 14.57 20.94 -14.26
C MET A 54 13.49 20.37 -13.35
N PHE A 55 12.32 21.02 -13.31
CA PHE A 55 11.16 20.56 -12.55
C PHE A 55 10.67 19.19 -13.01
N LEU A 56 10.68 18.91 -14.33
CA LEU A 56 10.33 17.60 -14.86
C LEU A 56 11.33 16.52 -14.39
N ALA A 57 12.63 16.81 -14.43
CA ALA A 57 13.66 15.90 -13.90
C ALA A 57 13.43 15.61 -12.40
N ASP A 58 13.20 16.65 -11.60
CA ASP A 58 12.91 16.49 -10.18
C ASP A 58 11.61 15.71 -9.91
N THR A 59 10.59 15.88 -10.76
CA THR A 59 9.34 15.11 -10.68
C THR A 59 9.58 13.63 -11.03
N ILE A 60 10.39 13.34 -12.04
CA ILE A 60 10.80 11.97 -12.38
C ILE A 60 11.60 11.36 -11.23
N ASP A 61 12.51 12.10 -10.61
CA ASP A 61 13.25 11.67 -9.42
C ASP A 61 12.33 11.33 -8.25
N PHE A 62 11.32 12.17 -8.00
CA PHE A 62 10.32 11.92 -6.97
C PHE A 62 9.51 10.65 -7.26
N ILE A 63 9.09 10.44 -8.50
CA ILE A 63 8.41 9.22 -8.95
C ILE A 63 9.31 7.99 -8.74
N ILE A 64 10.60 8.08 -9.10
CA ILE A 64 11.57 6.98 -8.90
C ILE A 64 11.73 6.65 -7.41
N ILE A 65 11.81 7.65 -6.54
CA ILE A 65 11.90 7.42 -5.09
C ILE A 65 10.63 6.72 -4.57
N VAL A 66 9.44 7.26 -4.90
CA VAL A 66 8.14 6.75 -4.42
C VAL A 66 7.90 5.31 -4.87
N PHE A 67 8.03 5.03 -6.17
CA PHE A 67 7.88 3.67 -6.64
C PHE A 67 9.01 2.79 -6.13
N GLY A 68 10.24 3.27 -6.08
CA GLY A 68 11.42 2.52 -5.66
C GLY A 68 11.62 2.35 -4.15
N PHE A 69 10.60 2.51 -3.29
CA PHE A 69 10.75 2.50 -1.83
C PHE A 69 11.46 1.25 -1.29
N TRP A 70 11.24 0.09 -1.92
CA TRP A 70 11.88 -1.19 -1.56
C TRP A 70 13.40 -1.17 -1.72
N ALA A 71 13.92 -0.31 -2.60
CA ALA A 71 15.34 -0.26 -2.93
C ALA A 71 16.17 0.54 -1.91
N PHE A 72 15.50 1.30 -1.04
CA PHE A 72 16.13 2.12 -0.01
C PHE A 72 16.03 1.50 1.41
N GLY A 73 15.56 0.25 1.51
CA GLY A 73 15.54 -0.54 2.73
C GLY A 73 16.65 -1.60 2.80
N LYS A 74 16.91 -2.12 4.01
CA LYS A 74 17.94 -3.14 4.27
C LYS A 74 17.61 -4.51 3.65
N HIS A 75 16.35 -4.94 3.71
CA HIS A 75 15.89 -6.25 3.20
C HIS A 75 15.24 -6.13 1.83
N SER A 76 15.47 -7.10 0.93
CA SER A 76 15.00 -7.02 -0.45
C SER A 76 13.55 -7.48 -0.50
N ALA A 77 12.60 -6.54 -0.61
CA ALA A 77 11.17 -6.83 -0.61
C ALA A 77 10.66 -7.54 -1.89
N ALA A 78 11.55 -8.02 -2.76
CA ALA A 78 11.16 -8.71 -3.99
C ALA A 78 10.54 -10.10 -3.75
N ALA A 79 10.71 -10.68 -2.55
CA ALA A 79 10.21 -12.03 -2.25
C ALA A 79 8.96 -12.07 -1.36
N ASP A 80 8.62 -11.01 -0.63
CA ASP A 80 7.44 -11.02 0.26
C ASP A 80 6.89 -9.60 0.48
N ILE A 81 6.04 -9.15 -0.43
CA ILE A 81 5.20 -7.96 -0.23
C ILE A 81 4.27 -8.17 0.99
N THR A 82 3.92 -9.42 1.29
CA THR A 82 3.08 -9.83 2.43
C THR A 82 3.80 -9.79 3.78
N SER A 83 5.10 -10.10 3.85
CA SER A 83 5.86 -10.02 5.11
C SER A 83 6.29 -8.58 5.42
N SER A 84 6.66 -7.81 4.40
CA SER A 84 6.99 -6.39 4.55
C SER A 84 5.79 -5.52 4.92
N LEU A 85 4.58 -5.85 4.44
CA LEU A 85 3.35 -5.21 4.91
C LEU A 85 2.97 -5.63 6.34
N SER A 86 3.50 -6.75 6.83
CA SER A 86 3.24 -7.22 8.21
C SER A 86 4.16 -6.60 9.26
N GLU A 87 5.29 -6.01 8.84
CA GLU A 87 6.24 -5.38 9.75
C GLU A 87 6.04 -3.86 9.91
N ASP A 88 5.07 -3.23 9.21
CA ASP A 88 4.68 -1.80 9.31
C ASP A 88 5.84 -0.77 9.24
N GLN A 89 7.05 -1.18 8.89
CA GLN A 89 8.24 -0.33 8.93
C GLN A 89 8.57 0.21 7.53
N VAL A 90 8.18 1.46 7.29
CA VAL A 90 8.66 2.23 6.13
C VAL A 90 10.15 2.50 6.30
N PRO A 91 11.00 2.24 5.28
CA PRO A 91 12.44 2.50 5.40
C PRO A 91 12.75 3.97 5.73
N GLU A 92 13.51 4.21 6.80
CA GLU A 92 13.84 5.57 7.25
C GLU A 92 14.62 6.38 6.19
N ALA A 93 15.55 5.73 5.49
CA ALA A 93 16.34 6.36 4.43
C ALA A 93 15.45 6.84 3.26
N PHE A 94 14.37 6.12 2.95
CA PHE A 94 13.39 6.53 1.95
C PHE A 94 12.66 7.81 2.39
N LEU A 95 12.19 7.87 3.64
CA LEU A 95 11.49 9.04 4.16
C LEU A 95 12.36 10.30 4.12
N VAL A 96 13.63 10.19 4.53
CA VAL A 96 14.57 11.32 4.49
C VAL A 96 14.83 11.76 3.04
N MET A 97 14.98 10.82 2.11
CA MET A 97 15.17 11.13 0.68
C MET A 97 13.96 11.86 0.09
N VAL A 98 12.73 11.42 0.39
CA VAL A 98 11.51 12.10 -0.06
C VAL A 98 11.42 13.52 0.50
N LEU A 99 11.71 13.70 1.80
CA LEU A 99 11.67 15.01 2.44
C LEU A 99 12.71 15.97 1.86
N ILE A 100 13.95 15.50 1.67
CA ILE A 100 15.01 16.29 1.03
C ILE A 100 14.62 16.62 -0.41
N GLN A 101 14.13 15.65 -1.19
CA GLN A 101 13.72 15.89 -2.57
C GLN A 101 12.62 16.96 -2.64
N PHE A 102 11.56 16.84 -1.84
CA PHE A 102 10.50 17.84 -1.76
C PHE A 102 11.04 19.22 -1.34
N GLY A 103 11.86 19.27 -0.29
CA GLY A 103 12.48 20.52 0.17
C GLY A 103 13.34 21.19 -0.90
N THR A 104 14.13 20.41 -1.66
CA THR A 104 14.95 20.93 -2.75
C THR A 104 14.11 21.50 -3.90
N MET A 105 12.98 20.88 -4.24
CA MET A 105 12.05 21.42 -5.25
C MET A 105 11.47 22.77 -4.82
N VAL A 106 11.09 22.90 -3.55
CA VAL A 106 10.51 24.12 -2.98
C VAL A 106 11.55 25.25 -2.97
N ILE A 107 12.77 24.98 -2.50
CA ILE A 107 13.87 25.96 -2.48
C ILE A 107 14.25 26.37 -3.91
N ASP A 108 14.31 25.42 -4.84
CA ASP A 108 14.61 25.74 -6.23
C ASP A 108 13.56 26.67 -6.85
N ARG A 109 12.27 26.41 -6.60
CA ARG A 109 11.20 27.29 -7.05
C ARG A 109 11.31 28.70 -6.45
N ALA A 110 11.65 28.81 -5.17
CA ALA A 110 11.87 30.10 -4.52
C ALA A 110 13.02 30.90 -5.17
N LEU A 111 14.15 30.24 -5.44
CA LEU A 111 15.32 30.85 -6.09
C LEU A 111 15.02 31.26 -7.53
N TYR A 112 14.24 30.45 -8.25
CA TYR A 112 13.76 30.74 -9.60
C TYR A 112 12.90 32.00 -9.63
N LEU A 113 11.90 32.12 -8.74
CA LEU A 113 10.99 33.27 -8.68
C LEU A 113 11.71 34.57 -8.27
N ARG A 114 12.66 34.49 -7.34
CA ARG A 114 13.49 35.63 -6.92
C ARG A 114 14.56 36.02 -7.96
N LYS A 115 14.76 35.21 -9.02
CA LYS A 115 15.71 35.46 -10.12
C LYS A 115 17.17 35.67 -9.64
N THR A 116 17.55 35.07 -8.50
CA THR A 116 18.89 35.28 -7.91
C THR A 116 19.91 34.25 -8.41
N VAL A 117 20.86 34.68 -9.25
CA VAL A 117 21.92 33.79 -9.77
C VAL A 117 22.87 33.35 -8.65
N LEU A 118 23.24 34.27 -7.75
CA LEU A 118 24.12 33.97 -6.61
C LEU A 118 23.51 32.94 -5.66
N GLY A 119 22.23 33.10 -5.31
CA GLY A 119 21.53 32.14 -4.45
C GLY A 119 21.45 30.75 -5.09
N LYS A 120 21.15 30.70 -6.39
CA LYS A 120 21.12 29.45 -7.16
C LYS A 120 22.49 28.76 -7.22
N LEU A 121 23.58 29.52 -7.38
CA LEU A 121 24.93 28.99 -7.39
C LEU A 121 25.31 28.36 -6.04
N ILE A 122 25.06 29.05 -4.93
CA ILE A 122 25.33 28.53 -3.58
C ILE A 122 24.52 27.25 -3.35
N PHE A 123 23.23 27.28 -3.71
CA PHE A 123 22.35 26.11 -3.61
C PHE A 123 22.87 24.92 -4.43
N GLN A 124 23.30 25.16 -5.67
CA GLN A 124 23.87 24.13 -6.54
C GLN A 124 25.11 23.49 -5.93
N LEU A 125 26.03 24.28 -5.35
CA LEU A 125 27.25 23.75 -4.72
C LEU A 125 26.93 22.86 -3.52
N ILE A 126 26.04 23.33 -2.63
CA ILE A 126 25.61 22.56 -1.45
C ILE A 126 24.91 21.28 -1.88
N LEU A 127 24.01 21.36 -2.86
CA LEU A 127 23.23 20.21 -3.32
C LEU A 127 24.10 19.14 -3.99
N VAL A 128 25.05 19.55 -4.86
CA VAL A 128 25.97 18.61 -5.50
C VAL A 128 26.80 17.88 -4.44
N LEU A 129 27.44 18.61 -3.51
CA LEU A 129 28.24 17.99 -2.45
C LEU A 129 27.39 17.09 -1.54
N GLY A 130 26.21 17.56 -1.15
CA GLY A 130 25.28 16.83 -0.29
C GLY A 130 24.80 15.51 -0.91
N ILE A 131 24.36 15.53 -2.18
CA ILE A 131 23.90 14.32 -2.86
C ILE A 131 25.04 13.33 -3.11
N HIS A 132 26.24 13.78 -3.49
CA HIS A 132 27.37 12.86 -3.66
C HIS A 132 27.77 12.23 -2.33
N PHE A 133 27.82 13.01 -1.25
CA PHE A 133 28.11 12.48 0.08
C PHE A 133 27.04 11.47 0.53
N TRP A 134 25.76 11.82 0.34
CA TRP A 134 24.65 10.96 0.71
C TRP A 134 24.65 9.63 -0.08
N MET A 135 24.79 9.70 -1.41
CA MET A 135 24.68 8.52 -2.28
C MET A 135 25.86 7.55 -2.16
N PHE A 136 27.07 8.05 -1.92
CA PHE A 136 28.26 7.19 -1.88
C PHE A 136 28.67 6.76 -0.46
N PHE A 137 28.32 7.51 0.58
CA PHE A 137 28.72 7.19 1.96
C PHE A 137 27.53 6.80 2.83
N ILE A 138 26.46 7.59 2.88
CA ILE A 138 25.33 7.33 3.80
C ILE A 138 24.46 6.17 3.30
N LEU A 139 24.01 6.22 2.04
CA LEU A 139 23.08 5.24 1.50
C LEU A 139 23.66 3.80 1.54
N PRO A 140 24.91 3.52 1.11
CA PRO A 140 25.47 2.17 1.19
C PRO A 140 25.68 1.69 2.62
N THR A 141 25.95 2.61 3.56
CA THR A 141 26.10 2.28 4.99
C THR A 141 24.76 1.92 5.62
N VAL A 142 23.69 2.64 5.29
CA VAL A 142 22.35 2.39 5.84
C VAL A 142 21.66 1.19 5.19
N THR A 143 21.83 0.99 3.88
CA THR A 143 21.19 -0.11 3.14
C THR A 143 22.01 -1.40 3.12
N GLU A 144 23.27 -1.36 3.59
CA GLU A 144 24.23 -2.47 3.58
C GLU A 144 24.47 -3.07 2.17
N ARG A 145 24.13 -2.31 1.13
CA ARG A 145 24.26 -2.69 -0.28
C ARG A 145 25.21 -1.76 -1.00
N ARG A 146 26.01 -2.33 -1.90
CA ARG A 146 26.86 -1.52 -2.78
C ARG A 146 25.98 -0.78 -3.78
N PHE A 147 26.30 0.49 -4.04
CA PHE A 147 25.60 1.33 -5.03
C PHE A 147 25.49 0.65 -6.41
N ASN A 148 26.52 -0.09 -6.82
CA ASN A 148 26.57 -0.80 -8.11
C ASN A 148 25.51 -1.91 -8.27
N GLN A 149 24.94 -2.42 -7.17
CA GLN A 149 23.89 -3.43 -7.20
C GLN A 149 22.48 -2.82 -7.16
N ASN A 150 22.36 -1.54 -6.81
CA ASN A 150 21.08 -0.86 -6.65
C ASN A 150 20.72 -0.05 -7.91
N LEU A 151 20.01 -0.70 -8.85
CA LEU A 151 19.59 -0.07 -10.11
C LEU A 151 18.68 1.16 -9.90
N VAL A 152 17.81 1.13 -8.89
CA VAL A 152 16.90 2.26 -8.59
C VAL A 152 17.69 3.49 -8.14
N ALA A 153 18.68 3.29 -7.25
CA ALA A 153 19.57 4.36 -6.81
C ALA A 153 20.45 4.92 -7.96
N GLN A 154 20.87 4.07 -8.90
CA GLN A 154 21.61 4.49 -10.09
C GLN A 154 20.75 5.33 -11.04
N LEU A 155 19.51 4.88 -11.31
CA LEU A 155 18.57 5.60 -12.15
C LEU A 155 18.25 6.98 -11.56
N TRP A 156 17.99 7.02 -10.25
CA TRP A 156 17.76 8.27 -9.52
C TRP A 156 18.97 9.21 -9.59
N TYR A 157 20.17 8.69 -9.33
CA TYR A 157 21.39 9.50 -9.41
C TYR A 157 21.64 10.03 -10.83
N PHE A 158 21.38 9.21 -11.85
CA PHE A 158 21.53 9.63 -13.25
C PHE A 158 20.60 10.78 -13.60
N VAL A 159 19.31 10.69 -13.25
CA VAL A 159 18.34 11.77 -13.49
C VAL A 159 18.71 13.02 -12.67
N LYS A 160 19.18 12.86 -11.43
CA LYS A 160 19.69 13.99 -10.64
C LYS A 160 20.94 14.64 -11.24
N CYS A 161 21.82 13.88 -11.89
CA CYS A 161 22.93 14.43 -12.67
C CYS A 161 22.47 15.23 -13.89
N VAL A 162 21.42 14.77 -14.58
CA VAL A 162 20.77 15.55 -15.65
C VAL A 162 20.22 16.87 -15.09
N TYR A 163 19.56 16.84 -13.93
CA TYR A 163 19.13 18.04 -13.22
C TYR A 163 20.32 18.98 -12.93
N PHE A 164 21.45 18.46 -12.44
CA PHE A 164 22.63 19.29 -12.19
C PHE A 164 23.19 19.95 -13.46
N GLY A 165 23.18 19.23 -14.58
CA GLY A 165 23.57 19.76 -15.88
C GLY A 165 22.65 20.90 -16.34
N LEU A 166 21.33 20.72 -16.22
CA LEU A 166 20.33 21.74 -16.56
C LEU A 166 20.43 22.97 -15.63
N SER A 167 20.62 22.74 -14.33
CA SER A 167 20.80 23.80 -13.33
C SER A 167 22.06 24.63 -13.59
N ALA A 168 23.20 23.97 -13.91
CA ALA A 168 24.43 24.66 -14.28
C ALA A 168 24.28 25.46 -15.59
N TYR A 169 23.54 24.91 -16.56
CA TYR A 169 23.21 25.59 -17.80
C TYR A 169 22.35 26.85 -17.57
N GLN A 170 21.37 26.78 -16.67
CA GLN A 170 20.55 27.92 -16.28
C GLN A 170 21.38 29.01 -15.59
N ILE A 171 22.28 28.65 -14.66
CA ILE A 171 23.18 29.59 -13.99
C ILE A 171 24.08 30.31 -15.01
N ARG A 172 24.61 29.57 -15.99
CA ARG A 172 25.46 30.13 -17.04
C ARG A 172 24.71 31.09 -17.96
N SER A 173 23.46 30.78 -18.28
CA SER A 173 22.66 31.53 -19.27
C SER A 173 21.94 32.73 -18.64
N GLY A 174 21.74 32.72 -17.31
CA GLY A 174 21.01 33.75 -16.57
C GLY A 174 19.48 33.59 -16.65
N TYR A 175 18.75 34.34 -15.83
CA TYR A 175 17.28 34.29 -15.76
C TYR A 175 16.62 35.32 -16.69
N PRO A 176 15.49 34.99 -17.34
CA PRO A 176 14.73 35.96 -18.11
C PRO A 176 14.04 37.00 -17.25
N THR A 177 13.81 38.16 -17.85
CA THR A 177 13.05 39.24 -17.23
C THR A 177 11.59 38.84 -17.06
N ARG A 178 11.04 38.07 -18.00
CA ARG A 178 9.65 37.53 -17.97
C ARG A 178 9.63 36.05 -17.59
N VAL A 179 9.08 35.77 -16.41
CA VAL A 179 9.04 34.46 -15.74
C VAL A 179 7.61 34.08 -15.28
N LEU A 180 6.75 35.06 -15.02
CA LEU A 180 5.37 34.87 -14.60
C LEU A 180 4.50 34.45 -15.80
N GLY A 181 4.33 33.14 -15.91
CA GLY A 181 3.37 32.51 -16.80
C GLY A 181 3.43 31.00 -16.64
N ASN A 182 2.29 30.32 -16.71
CA ASN A 182 2.31 28.87 -16.75
C ASN A 182 2.87 28.42 -18.12
N PHE A 183 3.89 27.56 -18.11
CA PHE A 183 4.48 27.02 -19.33
C PHE A 183 3.44 26.35 -20.25
N LEU A 184 2.47 25.66 -19.66
CA LEU A 184 1.44 24.92 -20.41
C LEU A 184 0.44 25.84 -21.12
N THR A 185 0.35 27.12 -20.72
CA THR A 185 -0.66 28.05 -21.24
C THR A 185 -0.18 28.90 -22.41
N LYS A 186 1.03 28.64 -22.95
CA LYS A 186 1.60 29.37 -24.10
C LYS A 186 0.89 29.10 -25.44
N SER A 187 0.18 27.97 -25.58
CA SER A 187 -0.55 27.63 -26.83
C SER A 187 -1.94 27.06 -26.53
N TYR A 188 -2.88 27.28 -27.45
CA TYR A 188 -4.30 26.91 -27.29
C TYR A 188 -4.66 25.67 -28.12
N ASN A 189 -3.95 24.56 -27.87
CA ASN A 189 -4.15 23.28 -28.57
C ASN A 189 -4.79 22.23 -27.64
N TYR A 190 -5.34 21.14 -28.22
CA TYR A 190 -5.85 20.01 -27.42
C TYR A 190 -4.79 19.39 -26.51
N LEU A 191 -3.53 19.30 -26.97
CA LEU A 191 -2.43 18.79 -26.14
C LEU A 191 -2.25 19.62 -24.87
N ASN A 192 -2.19 20.94 -25.01
CA ASN A 192 -2.04 21.85 -23.86
C ASN A 192 -3.27 21.82 -22.96
N LEU A 193 -4.48 21.70 -23.52
CA LEU A 193 -5.71 21.54 -22.74
C LEU A 193 -5.65 20.28 -21.85
N PHE A 194 -5.34 19.12 -22.43
CA PHE A 194 -5.29 17.86 -21.67
C PHE A 194 -4.12 17.82 -20.68
N LEU A 195 -2.95 18.34 -21.04
CA LEU A 195 -1.81 18.43 -20.13
C LEU A 195 -2.10 19.39 -18.96
N PHE A 196 -2.75 20.53 -19.22
CA PHE A 196 -3.13 21.47 -18.18
C PHE A 196 -4.21 20.91 -17.25
N GLN A 197 -5.20 20.20 -17.79
CA GLN A 197 -6.20 19.49 -16.98
C GLN A 197 -5.56 18.37 -16.16
N GLY A 198 -4.64 17.60 -16.74
CA GLY A 198 -3.86 16.59 -16.03
C GLY A 198 -3.02 17.18 -14.89
N PHE A 199 -2.38 18.34 -15.14
CA PHE A 199 -1.62 19.08 -14.12
C PHE A 199 -2.52 19.51 -12.94
N ARG A 200 -3.75 19.94 -13.20
CA ARG A 200 -4.73 20.31 -12.15
C ARG A 200 -5.32 19.11 -11.40
N LEU A 201 -5.26 17.91 -11.99
CA LEU A 201 -5.75 16.69 -11.34
C LEU A 201 -4.78 16.18 -10.26
N VAL A 202 -3.50 16.56 -10.35
CA VAL A 202 -2.49 16.16 -9.35
C VAL A 202 -2.78 16.88 -8.04
N PRO A 203 -3.08 16.14 -6.94
CA PRO A 203 -3.47 16.75 -5.67
C PRO A 203 -2.31 17.55 -5.08
N PHE A 204 -2.63 18.66 -4.41
CA PHE A 204 -1.69 19.58 -3.75
C PHE A 204 -0.71 20.31 -4.66
N LEU A 205 -0.50 19.88 -5.91
CA LEU A 205 0.49 20.48 -6.79
C LEU A 205 0.10 21.91 -7.19
N THR A 206 -1.16 22.12 -7.58
CA THR A 206 -1.67 23.44 -7.95
C THR A 206 -1.76 24.39 -6.77
N GLU A 207 -2.17 23.88 -5.61
CA GLU A 207 -2.33 24.63 -4.37
C GLU A 207 -0.97 25.08 -3.84
N LEU A 208 -0.02 24.15 -3.73
CA LEU A 208 1.35 24.48 -3.32
C LEU A 208 1.99 25.45 -4.30
N ARG A 209 1.80 25.26 -5.61
CA ARG A 209 2.29 26.21 -6.61
C ARG A 209 1.73 27.62 -6.37
N ALA A 210 0.42 27.77 -6.22
CA ALA A 210 -0.21 29.07 -6.05
C ALA A 210 0.30 29.79 -4.78
N VAL A 211 0.44 29.06 -3.67
CA VAL A 211 0.97 29.59 -2.41
C VAL A 211 2.44 29.97 -2.55
N MET A 212 3.26 29.11 -3.16
CA MET A 212 4.68 29.37 -3.41
C MET A 212 4.89 30.62 -4.28
N ASP A 213 4.12 30.71 -5.37
CA ASP A 213 4.20 31.85 -6.30
C ASP A 213 3.79 33.16 -5.58
N TRP A 214 2.80 33.12 -4.68
CA TRP A 214 2.40 34.27 -3.85
C TRP A 214 3.48 34.67 -2.80
N VAL A 215 4.12 33.70 -2.14
CA VAL A 215 5.12 34.00 -1.09
C VAL A 215 6.37 34.69 -1.64
N TRP A 216 6.81 34.31 -2.84
CA TRP A 216 8.10 34.77 -3.39
C TRP A 216 7.98 35.83 -4.50
N THR A 217 6.76 36.19 -4.89
CA THR A 217 6.50 37.30 -5.80
C THR A 217 6.08 38.53 -4.99
N ASP A 218 6.63 39.68 -5.33
CA ASP A 218 6.22 40.94 -4.70
C ASP A 218 4.87 41.37 -5.32
N THR A 219 3.80 41.43 -4.52
CA THR A 219 2.42 41.74 -4.94
C THR A 219 1.68 42.48 -3.82
N THR A 220 0.69 43.29 -4.17
CA THR A 220 -0.23 43.93 -3.19
C THR A 220 -1.40 43.04 -2.78
N LEU A 221 -1.66 41.97 -3.53
CA LEU A 221 -2.84 41.14 -3.35
C LEU A 221 -2.70 40.21 -2.15
N SER A 222 -3.80 40.09 -1.39
CA SER A 222 -3.94 39.04 -0.38
C SER A 222 -3.92 37.65 -1.03
N LEU A 223 -3.57 36.61 -0.27
CA LEU A 223 -3.54 35.23 -0.77
C LEU A 223 -4.88 34.78 -1.39
N SER A 224 -6.02 35.15 -0.80
CA SER A 224 -7.34 34.82 -1.34
C SER A 224 -7.60 35.50 -2.70
N SER A 225 -7.17 36.75 -2.84
CA SER A 225 -7.26 37.51 -4.09
C SER A 225 -6.34 36.94 -5.16
N TRP A 226 -5.13 36.51 -4.77
CA TRP A 226 -4.18 35.83 -5.64
C TRP A 226 -4.77 34.54 -6.21
N ILE A 227 -5.28 33.66 -5.35
CA ILE A 227 -5.93 32.41 -5.75
C ILE A 227 -7.13 32.67 -6.66
N CYS A 228 -7.91 33.73 -6.40
CA CYS A 228 -9.04 34.11 -7.26
C CYS A 228 -8.59 34.48 -8.68
N VAL A 229 -7.52 35.27 -8.84
CA VAL A 229 -6.98 35.60 -10.17
C VAL A 229 -6.48 34.37 -10.91
N GLU A 230 -5.74 33.49 -10.21
CA GLU A 230 -5.23 32.24 -10.78
C GLU A 230 -6.34 31.29 -11.22
N ASP A 231 -7.40 31.14 -10.41
CA ASP A 231 -8.54 30.28 -10.76
C ASP A 231 -9.34 30.83 -11.95
N VAL A 232 -9.59 32.14 -11.98
CA VAL A 232 -10.20 32.82 -13.13
C VAL A 232 -9.37 32.61 -14.40
N TYR A 233 -8.04 32.81 -14.30
CA TYR A 233 -7.13 32.58 -15.42
C TYR A 233 -7.16 31.13 -15.91
N ALA A 234 -7.08 30.16 -15.00
CA ALA A 234 -7.11 28.74 -15.32
C ALA A 234 -8.43 28.34 -16.01
N HIS A 235 -9.55 28.86 -15.53
CA HIS A 235 -10.86 28.61 -16.12
C HIS A 235 -10.99 29.25 -17.51
N CYS A 236 -10.60 30.52 -17.67
CA CYS A 236 -10.60 31.20 -18.96
C CYS A 236 -9.67 30.53 -19.98
N PHE A 237 -8.51 30.02 -19.55
CA PHE A 237 -7.59 29.29 -20.42
C PHE A 237 -8.21 28.00 -20.97
N VAL A 238 -8.83 27.20 -20.11
CA VAL A 238 -9.55 25.97 -20.51
C VAL A 238 -10.64 26.31 -21.52
N LEU A 239 -11.43 27.35 -21.22
CA LEU A 239 -12.51 27.77 -22.10
C LEU A 239 -11.98 28.27 -23.45
N LYS A 240 -10.90 29.06 -23.46
CA LYS A 240 -10.22 29.51 -24.69
C LYS A 240 -9.77 28.33 -25.56
N CYS A 241 -9.18 27.30 -24.96
CA CYS A 241 -8.77 26.09 -25.68
C CYS A 241 -9.97 25.37 -26.32
N TRP A 242 -11.08 25.24 -25.59
CA TRP A 242 -12.32 24.68 -26.14
C TRP A 242 -12.84 25.51 -27.31
N ARG A 243 -12.91 26.85 -27.18
CA ARG A 243 -13.39 27.72 -28.27
C ARG A 243 -12.48 27.72 -29.51
N GLU A 244 -11.17 27.69 -29.34
CA GLU A 244 -10.24 27.51 -30.47
C GLU A 244 -10.41 26.14 -31.14
N SER A 245 -10.69 25.09 -30.36
CA SER A 245 -10.96 23.77 -30.91
C SER A 245 -12.26 23.72 -31.72
N GLU A 246 -13.32 24.39 -31.25
CA GLU A 246 -14.59 24.55 -31.97
C GLU A 246 -14.41 25.35 -33.26
N LYS A 247 -13.54 26.37 -33.23
CA LYS A 247 -13.19 27.18 -34.40
C LYS A 247 -12.39 26.39 -35.44
N ARG A 248 -11.45 25.56 -34.99
CA ARG A 248 -10.61 24.71 -35.86
C ARG A 248 -11.37 23.53 -36.46
N TYR A 249 -12.33 22.98 -35.71
CA TYR A 249 -13.17 21.86 -36.14
C TYR A 249 -14.66 22.22 -36.05
N PRO A 250 -15.14 23.11 -36.93
CA PRO A 250 -16.52 23.61 -36.87
C PRO A 250 -17.50 22.48 -37.16
N GLN A 251 -18.54 22.40 -36.33
CA GLN A 251 -19.65 21.48 -36.56
C GLN A 251 -20.86 22.26 -37.10
N PRO A 252 -21.48 21.80 -38.20
CA PRO A 252 -22.67 22.44 -38.74
C PRO A 252 -23.82 22.39 -37.73
N ARG A 253 -24.52 23.51 -37.56
CA ARG A 253 -25.63 23.64 -36.61
C ARG A 253 -26.81 22.76 -37.05
N GLY A 254 -27.52 22.18 -36.08
CA GLY A 254 -28.72 21.37 -36.33
C GLY A 254 -28.46 19.94 -36.84
N GLN A 255 -27.19 19.51 -36.96
CA GLN A 255 -26.88 18.15 -37.40
C GLN A 255 -26.69 17.17 -36.22
N LYS A 256 -27.00 15.90 -36.48
CA LYS A 256 -26.81 14.81 -35.51
C LYS A 256 -25.31 14.60 -35.27
N LYS A 257 -24.90 14.48 -33.99
CA LYS A 257 -23.53 14.10 -33.63
C LYS A 257 -23.20 12.69 -34.19
N LYS A 258 -21.95 12.49 -34.63
CA LYS A 258 -21.49 11.21 -35.16
C LYS A 258 -21.68 10.09 -34.14
N ARG A 259 -22.18 8.93 -34.60
CA ARG A 259 -22.44 7.75 -33.74
C ARG A 259 -21.19 7.30 -32.99
N VAL A 260 -20.03 7.31 -33.65
CA VAL A 260 -18.74 6.91 -33.06
C VAL A 260 -18.41 7.74 -31.82
N VAL A 261 -18.62 9.05 -31.84
CA VAL A 261 -18.36 9.92 -30.68
C VAL A 261 -19.33 9.63 -29.54
N LYS A 262 -20.62 9.42 -29.86
CA LYS A 262 -21.64 9.12 -28.85
C LYS A 262 -21.39 7.78 -28.15
N TYR A 263 -21.19 6.71 -28.93
CA TYR A 263 -20.98 5.38 -28.38
C TYR A 263 -19.58 5.21 -27.78
N GLY A 264 -18.56 5.88 -28.33
CA GLY A 264 -17.21 5.86 -27.76
C GLY A 264 -17.16 6.57 -26.40
N MET A 265 -17.54 7.85 -26.34
CA MET A 265 -17.50 8.62 -25.10
C MET A 265 -18.52 8.10 -24.07
N GLY A 266 -19.77 7.87 -24.50
CA GLY A 266 -20.82 7.35 -23.62
C GLY A 266 -20.53 5.93 -23.15
N GLY A 267 -20.05 5.06 -24.04
CA GLY A 267 -19.67 3.68 -23.71
C GLY A 267 -18.50 3.63 -22.72
N LEU A 268 -17.49 4.50 -22.88
CA LEU A 268 -16.37 4.59 -21.94
C LEU A 268 -16.84 5.02 -20.54
N ILE A 269 -17.73 5.99 -20.44
CA ILE A 269 -18.29 6.44 -19.16
C ILE A 269 -19.11 5.32 -18.50
N VAL A 270 -19.96 4.63 -19.27
CA VAL A 270 -20.74 3.49 -18.75
C VAL A 270 -19.84 2.36 -18.28
N LEU A 271 -18.80 2.02 -19.05
CA LEU A 271 -17.82 1.01 -18.67
C LEU A 271 -17.08 1.39 -17.39
N LEU A 272 -16.63 2.64 -17.26
CA LEU A 272 -15.98 3.13 -16.04
C LEU A 272 -16.90 3.02 -14.81
N LEU A 273 -18.18 3.38 -14.94
CA LEU A 273 -19.15 3.25 -13.85
C LEU A 273 -19.37 1.78 -13.46
N ILE A 274 -19.44 0.87 -14.43
CA ILE A 274 -19.53 -0.58 -14.16
C ILE A 274 -18.25 -1.04 -13.45
N CYS A 275 -17.06 -0.67 -13.93
CA CYS A 275 -15.82 -1.02 -13.27
C CYS A 275 -15.78 -0.52 -11.82
N ILE A 276 -16.17 0.72 -11.54
CA ILE A 276 -16.19 1.28 -10.18
C ILE A 276 -17.08 0.46 -9.23
N VAL A 277 -18.24 0.00 -9.70
CA VAL A 277 -19.19 -0.77 -8.89
C VAL A 277 -18.75 -2.22 -8.72
N TRP A 278 -18.29 -2.87 -9.80
CA TRP A 278 -18.06 -4.31 -9.83
C TRP A 278 -16.61 -4.72 -9.51
N PHE A 279 -15.61 -3.89 -9.84
CA PHE A 279 -14.20 -4.20 -9.60
C PHE A 279 -13.91 -4.47 -8.11
N PRO A 280 -14.39 -3.67 -7.14
CA PRO A 280 -14.17 -3.97 -5.73
C PRO A 280 -14.75 -5.33 -5.31
N LEU A 281 -15.93 -5.71 -5.82
CA LEU A 281 -16.54 -7.01 -5.53
C LEU A 281 -15.70 -8.18 -6.05
N LEU A 282 -15.22 -8.07 -7.30
CA LEU A 282 -14.36 -9.08 -7.92
C LEU A 282 -13.00 -9.17 -7.23
N PHE A 283 -12.40 -8.03 -6.89
CA PHE A 283 -11.14 -7.97 -6.17
C PHE A 283 -11.24 -8.65 -4.80
N MET A 284 -12.33 -8.42 -4.07
CA MET A 284 -12.55 -9.02 -2.75
C MET A 284 -12.76 -10.54 -2.80
N SER A 285 -13.40 -11.09 -3.83
CA SER A 285 -13.52 -12.55 -3.98
C SER A 285 -12.16 -13.20 -4.25
N LEU A 286 -11.31 -12.54 -5.04
CA LEU A 286 -9.97 -13.03 -5.37
C LEU A 286 -9.06 -13.09 -4.14
N ILE A 287 -9.08 -12.06 -3.28
CA ILE A 287 -8.22 -12.01 -2.08
C ILE A 287 -8.48 -13.19 -1.15
N LYS A 288 -9.74 -13.56 -0.89
CA LYS A 288 -10.08 -14.70 -0.02
C LYS A 288 -9.63 -16.04 -0.59
N SER A 289 -9.65 -16.20 -1.91
CA SER A 289 -9.25 -17.45 -2.57
C SER A 289 -7.74 -17.63 -2.68
N VAL A 290 -6.96 -16.55 -2.83
CA VAL A 290 -5.53 -16.61 -3.13
C VAL A 290 -4.64 -16.42 -1.89
N ALA A 291 -5.11 -15.68 -0.87
CA ALA A 291 -4.29 -15.32 0.29
C ALA A 291 -4.55 -16.19 1.54
N GLY A 292 -5.35 -17.26 1.44
CA GLY A 292 -5.62 -18.15 2.56
C GLY A 292 -4.38 -18.97 2.94
N VAL A 293 -3.91 -18.84 4.18
CA VAL A 293 -2.77 -19.58 4.71
C VAL A 293 -3.25 -20.90 5.34
N VAL A 294 -2.54 -21.99 5.08
CA VAL A 294 -2.83 -23.32 5.62
C VAL A 294 -2.64 -23.33 7.14
N ASN A 295 -3.67 -23.74 7.89
CA ASN A 295 -3.65 -23.76 9.37
C ASN A 295 -3.45 -25.18 9.92
N ARG A 296 -2.20 -25.69 9.88
CA ARG A 296 -1.91 -27.05 10.34
C ARG A 296 -2.01 -27.17 11.87
N PRO A 297 -2.57 -28.28 12.39
CA PRO A 297 -2.58 -28.54 13.82
C PRO A 297 -1.16 -28.87 14.32
N LEU A 298 -0.83 -28.42 15.53
CA LEU A 298 0.43 -28.73 16.23
C LEU A 298 0.27 -29.90 17.20
N ASP A 299 -0.93 -30.00 17.79
CA ASP A 299 -1.30 -31.04 18.73
C ASP A 299 -2.76 -31.45 18.47
N VAL A 300 -2.99 -32.75 18.45
CA VAL A 300 -4.34 -33.32 18.40
C VAL A 300 -4.47 -34.26 19.58
N SER A 301 -5.27 -33.86 20.57
CA SER A 301 -5.51 -34.65 21.77
C SER A 301 -6.89 -35.29 21.77
N LEU A 302 -6.96 -36.51 22.30
CA LEU A 302 -8.17 -37.31 22.45
C LEU A 302 -8.26 -37.79 23.90
N THR A 303 -9.41 -37.59 24.52
CA THR A 303 -9.68 -38.08 25.88
C THR A 303 -11.02 -38.81 25.94
N ILE A 304 -11.02 -39.95 26.63
CA ILE A 304 -12.23 -40.75 26.88
C ILE A 304 -12.50 -40.74 28.37
N THR A 305 -13.68 -40.27 28.75
CA THR A 305 -14.15 -40.24 30.14
C THR A 305 -15.42 -41.08 30.30
N LEU A 306 -15.45 -41.86 31.38
CA LEU A 306 -16.64 -42.55 31.84
C LEU A 306 -17.35 -41.63 32.84
N GLY A 307 -18.51 -41.08 32.47
CA GLY A 307 -19.24 -40.12 33.31
C GLY A 307 -18.37 -38.93 33.74
N GLY A 308 -18.47 -38.55 35.02
CA GLY A 308 -17.66 -37.49 35.64
C GLY A 308 -16.37 -37.98 36.31
N PHE A 309 -15.94 -39.21 36.02
CA PHE A 309 -14.73 -39.79 36.62
C PHE A 309 -13.47 -39.39 35.85
N GLN A 310 -12.31 -39.68 36.42
CA GLN A 310 -11.03 -39.45 35.74
C GLN A 310 -10.98 -40.15 34.37
N PRO A 311 -10.41 -39.51 33.34
CA PRO A 311 -10.30 -40.07 32.01
C PRO A 311 -9.61 -41.44 32.04
N ILE A 312 -10.21 -42.42 31.37
CA ILE A 312 -9.64 -43.76 31.23
C ILE A 312 -8.57 -43.81 30.15
N PHE A 313 -8.60 -42.86 29.22
CA PHE A 313 -7.66 -42.76 28.11
C PHE A 313 -7.40 -41.29 27.83
N THR A 314 -6.12 -40.92 27.77
CA THR A 314 -5.67 -39.64 27.23
C THR A 314 -4.51 -39.89 26.28
N MET A 315 -4.58 -39.32 25.09
CA MET A 315 -3.54 -39.44 24.07
C MET A 315 -3.45 -38.14 23.30
N SER A 316 -2.24 -37.73 22.97
CA SER A 316 -1.94 -36.52 22.22
C SER A 316 -0.95 -36.86 21.10
N ALA A 317 -1.33 -36.59 19.86
CA ALA A 317 -0.48 -36.74 18.69
C ALA A 317 0.26 -35.43 18.41
N GLN A 318 1.60 -35.47 18.43
CA GLN A 318 2.47 -34.32 18.19
C GLN A 318 3.53 -34.62 17.13
N GLN A 319 3.96 -33.57 16.42
CA GLN A 319 5.09 -33.58 15.48
C GLN A 319 5.03 -34.76 14.48
N ASN A 320 5.84 -35.80 14.66
CA ASN A 320 5.96 -36.94 13.75
C ASN A 320 4.71 -37.83 13.70
N GLN A 321 3.81 -37.71 14.68
CA GLN A 321 2.50 -38.40 14.69
C GLN A 321 1.45 -37.64 13.88
N LEU A 322 1.75 -36.43 13.42
CA LEU A 322 0.90 -35.64 12.53
C LEU A 322 1.49 -35.72 11.12
N ARG A 323 0.81 -36.46 10.24
CA ARG A 323 1.24 -36.67 8.85
C ARG A 323 0.30 -35.94 7.90
N ASP A 324 0.87 -35.10 7.03
CA ASP A 324 0.10 -34.46 5.96
C ASP A 324 -0.25 -35.50 4.88
N LEU A 325 -1.44 -35.38 4.29
CA LEU A 325 -1.84 -36.25 3.19
C LEU A 325 -1.02 -35.93 1.92
N THR A 326 -0.54 -36.97 1.27
CA THR A 326 0.05 -36.82 -0.07
C THR A 326 -1.04 -36.55 -1.10
N GLU A 327 -0.66 -35.93 -2.22
CA GLU A 327 -1.59 -35.61 -3.30
C GLU A 327 -2.26 -36.87 -3.88
N GLU A 328 -1.52 -37.97 -4.00
CA GLU A 328 -2.03 -39.27 -4.45
C GLU A 328 -3.05 -39.86 -3.46
N GLU A 329 -2.74 -39.85 -2.16
CA GLU A 329 -3.66 -40.33 -1.11
C GLU A 329 -4.93 -39.47 -1.04
N PHE A 330 -4.82 -38.15 -1.20
CA PHE A 330 -5.99 -37.25 -1.20
C PHE A 330 -6.87 -37.49 -2.43
N ASN A 331 -6.28 -37.64 -3.62
CA ASN A 331 -7.03 -37.94 -4.84
C ASN A 331 -7.71 -39.32 -4.77
N ALA A 332 -7.03 -40.33 -4.21
CA ALA A 332 -7.63 -41.63 -3.94
C ALA A 332 -8.79 -41.51 -2.93
N PHE A 333 -8.61 -40.72 -1.86
CA PHE A 333 -9.66 -40.44 -0.89
C PHE A 333 -10.87 -39.77 -1.54
N VAL A 334 -10.70 -38.71 -2.32
CA VAL A 334 -11.79 -38.04 -3.06
C VAL A 334 -12.49 -39.00 -4.02
N SER A 335 -11.75 -39.85 -4.74
CA SER A 335 -12.32 -40.83 -5.67
C SER A 335 -13.23 -41.85 -4.96
N SER A 336 -12.98 -42.15 -3.68
CA SER A 336 -13.82 -43.06 -2.89
C SER A 336 -15.22 -42.49 -2.59
N TYR A 337 -15.38 -41.17 -2.67
CA TYR A 337 -16.66 -40.45 -2.48
C TYR A 337 -17.35 -40.06 -3.79
N SER A 338 -16.95 -40.62 -4.94
CA SER A 338 -17.48 -40.27 -6.27
C SER A 338 -19.01 -40.36 -6.40
N TYR A 339 -19.65 -41.21 -5.59
CA TYR A 339 -21.10 -41.45 -5.60
C TYR A 339 -21.88 -40.63 -4.56
N THR A 340 -21.21 -39.81 -3.75
CA THR A 340 -21.83 -38.99 -2.69
C THR A 340 -21.60 -37.50 -2.97
N PRO A 341 -22.53 -36.80 -3.65
CA PRO A 341 -22.32 -35.43 -4.10
C PRO A 341 -22.13 -34.42 -2.95
N SER A 342 -22.77 -34.65 -1.80
CA SER A 342 -22.60 -33.81 -0.61
C SER A 342 -21.19 -33.90 -0.01
N ALA A 343 -20.54 -35.06 -0.08
CA ALA A 343 -19.17 -35.23 0.36
C ALA A 343 -18.19 -34.58 -0.63
N LEU A 344 -18.41 -34.74 -1.94
CA LEU A 344 -17.57 -34.09 -2.96
C LEU A 344 -17.60 -32.57 -2.85
N GLN A 345 -18.78 -31.97 -2.67
CA GLN A 345 -18.90 -30.51 -2.48
C GLN A 345 -18.11 -30.02 -1.26
N PHE A 346 -18.06 -30.81 -0.18
CA PHE A 346 -17.25 -30.50 0.99
C PHE A 346 -15.74 -30.62 0.67
N LEU A 347 -15.34 -31.70 0.01
CA LEU A 347 -13.94 -31.99 -0.30
C LEU A 347 -13.32 -31.01 -1.33
N GLU A 348 -14.12 -30.46 -2.25
CA GLU A 348 -13.69 -29.42 -3.20
C GLU A 348 -13.20 -28.13 -2.52
N ALA A 349 -13.63 -27.87 -1.28
CA ALA A 349 -13.19 -26.71 -0.52
C ALA A 349 -11.78 -26.87 0.08
N TYR A 350 -11.23 -28.09 0.11
CA TYR A 350 -9.95 -28.41 0.73
C TYR A 350 -8.94 -28.95 -0.28
N THR A 351 -7.67 -28.66 -0.03
CA THR A 351 -6.53 -29.24 -0.76
C THR A 351 -5.82 -30.28 0.12
N HIS A 352 -4.94 -31.10 -0.47
CA HIS A 352 -4.16 -32.11 0.27
C HIS A 352 -3.38 -31.52 1.47
N GLN A 353 -2.95 -30.25 1.37
CA GLN A 353 -2.22 -29.56 2.44
C GLN A 353 -3.09 -29.13 3.62
N ASP A 354 -4.40 -29.06 3.42
CA ASP A 354 -5.36 -28.64 4.45
C ASP A 354 -5.83 -29.81 5.32
N VAL A 355 -5.41 -31.04 5.00
CA VAL A 355 -5.83 -32.26 5.69
C VAL A 355 -4.63 -32.95 6.32
N THR A 356 -4.66 -33.06 7.65
CA THR A 356 -3.63 -33.71 8.44
C THR A 356 -4.20 -34.97 9.10
N VAL A 357 -3.44 -36.06 9.03
CA VAL A 357 -3.75 -37.33 9.70
C VAL A 357 -3.00 -37.37 11.02
N ALA A 358 -3.73 -37.47 12.13
CA ALA A 358 -3.17 -37.67 13.45
C ALA A 358 -3.17 -39.16 13.82
N GLU A 359 -1.98 -39.71 14.01
CA GLU A 359 -1.72 -41.08 14.41
C GLU A 359 -1.58 -41.15 15.94
N LEU A 360 -2.68 -41.50 16.60
CA LEU A 360 -2.76 -41.64 18.06
C LEU A 360 -2.40 -43.09 18.44
N GLN A 361 -1.52 -43.29 19.41
CA GLN A 361 -1.21 -44.65 19.88
C GLN A 361 -2.39 -45.24 20.67
N GLY A 362 -2.54 -46.57 20.65
CA GLY A 362 -3.64 -47.26 21.36
C GLY A 362 -3.48 -47.34 22.88
N SER A 363 -2.31 -47.01 23.42
CA SER A 363 -2.04 -46.99 24.87
C SER A 363 -2.14 -45.56 25.41
N SER A 364 -2.75 -45.35 26.57
CA SER A 364 -2.87 -44.00 27.17
C SER A 364 -1.52 -43.43 27.58
N ASN A 365 -1.30 -42.13 27.35
CA ASN A 365 -0.11 -41.39 27.82
C ASN A 365 -0.09 -41.22 29.34
N SER A 366 -1.28 -41.19 29.97
CA SER A 366 -1.43 -41.08 31.42
C SER A 366 -1.86 -42.40 32.04
N LEU A 367 -1.27 -42.74 33.20
CA LEU A 367 -1.77 -43.80 34.08
C LEU A 367 -3.16 -43.42 34.62
N TRP A 368 -4.07 -44.38 34.70
CA TRP A 368 -5.38 -44.19 35.33
C TRP A 368 -5.25 -44.24 36.87
N THR A 369 -5.23 -43.07 37.52
CA THR A 369 -4.94 -42.89 38.96
C THR A 369 -6.20 -42.78 39.84
N ILE A 370 -7.29 -43.44 39.42
CA ILE A 370 -8.57 -43.39 40.15
C ILE A 370 -8.40 -43.93 41.58
N SER A 371 -8.98 -43.23 42.56
CA SER A 371 -8.92 -43.69 43.96
C SER A 371 -9.70 -45.00 44.14
N PRO A 372 -9.27 -45.93 45.02
CA PRO A 372 -10.01 -47.18 45.25
C PRO A 372 -11.50 -46.95 45.62
N PRO A 373 -11.87 -45.96 46.47
CA PRO A 373 -13.27 -45.61 46.71
C PRO A 373 -14.01 -45.14 45.45
N SER A 374 -13.38 -44.30 44.62
CA SER A 374 -13.98 -43.83 43.37
C SER A 374 -14.15 -44.96 42.35
N ARG A 375 -13.23 -45.93 42.31
CA ARG A 375 -13.34 -47.13 41.46
C ARG A 375 -14.50 -48.03 41.90
N TRP A 376 -14.66 -48.25 43.21
CA TRP A 376 -15.80 -48.99 43.75
C TRP A 376 -17.11 -48.26 43.45
N TYR A 377 -17.14 -46.93 43.61
CA TYR A 377 -18.30 -46.11 43.27
C TYR A 377 -18.62 -46.15 41.76
N LEU A 378 -17.62 -46.08 40.88
CA LEU A 378 -17.81 -46.24 39.44
C LEU A 378 -18.48 -47.59 39.11
N SER A 379 -18.02 -48.69 39.74
CA SER A 379 -18.65 -50.01 39.56
C SER A 379 -20.11 -50.02 40.00
N GLN A 380 -20.48 -49.31 41.07
CA GLN A 380 -21.87 -49.18 41.53
C GLN A 380 -22.70 -48.33 40.56
N VAL A 381 -22.16 -47.21 40.07
CA VAL A 381 -22.85 -46.29 39.16
C VAL A 381 -23.02 -46.89 37.76
N LEU A 382 -22.11 -47.77 37.32
CA LEU A 382 -22.26 -48.51 36.06
C LEU A 382 -23.48 -49.46 36.06
N HIS A 383 -24.01 -49.85 37.22
CA HIS A 383 -25.26 -50.60 37.34
C HIS A 383 -26.52 -49.73 37.12
N LEU A 384 -26.42 -48.40 37.27
CA LEU A 384 -27.56 -47.49 37.03
C LEU A 384 -27.86 -47.39 35.54
N ASP A 385 -29.13 -47.30 35.16
CA ASP A 385 -29.54 -47.14 33.76
C ASP A 385 -29.02 -45.83 33.13
N HIS A 386 -28.55 -45.94 31.88
CA HIS A 386 -27.97 -44.86 31.06
C HIS A 386 -26.70 -44.22 31.63
N PHE A 387 -25.56 -44.91 31.45
CA PHE A 387 -24.25 -44.36 31.83
C PHE A 387 -23.58 -43.65 30.63
N PRO A 388 -23.26 -42.35 30.71
CA PRO A 388 -22.67 -41.61 29.60
C PRO A 388 -21.17 -41.88 29.46
N LEU A 389 -20.75 -42.16 28.23
CA LEU A 389 -19.37 -42.16 27.77
C LEU A 389 -19.13 -40.87 27.00
N THR A 390 -18.16 -40.06 27.43
CA THR A 390 -17.79 -38.83 26.73
C THR A 390 -16.44 -39.00 26.08
N LEU A 391 -16.40 -38.84 24.77
CA LEU A 391 -15.19 -38.63 24.00
C LEU A 391 -15.00 -37.13 23.79
N SER A 392 -13.85 -36.57 24.13
CA SER A 392 -13.53 -35.19 23.77
C SER A 392 -12.21 -35.11 23.02
N TRP A 393 -12.14 -34.18 22.08
CA TRP A 393 -10.96 -33.91 21.29
C TRP A 393 -10.59 -32.45 21.38
N THR A 394 -9.30 -32.17 21.32
CA THR A 394 -8.77 -30.81 21.21
C THR A 394 -7.77 -30.77 20.07
N VAL A 395 -7.94 -29.79 19.20
CA VAL A 395 -7.02 -29.49 18.11
C VAL A 395 -6.37 -28.15 18.44
N GLN A 396 -5.07 -28.17 18.72
CA GLN A 396 -4.29 -26.95 18.89
C GLN A 396 -3.75 -26.54 17.52
N SER A 397 -4.22 -25.40 17.03
CA SER A 397 -3.80 -24.84 15.74
C SER A 397 -2.59 -23.92 15.92
N ARG A 398 -1.91 -23.60 14.81
CA ARG A 398 -0.70 -22.78 14.86
C ARG A 398 -1.06 -21.36 15.32
N ASN A 399 -0.35 -20.93 16.37
CA ASN A 399 -0.19 -19.60 16.95
C ASN A 399 -0.95 -18.44 16.27
N LEU A 400 -1.62 -17.58 17.07
CA LEU A 400 -2.40 -16.40 16.62
C LEU A 400 -1.71 -15.53 15.54
N SER A 401 -0.38 -15.58 15.46
CA SER A 401 0.44 -14.88 14.47
C SER A 401 0.09 -15.18 13.00
N LEU A 402 -0.53 -16.32 12.69
CA LEU A 402 -0.95 -16.66 11.32
C LEU A 402 -2.40 -16.24 11.01
N GLY A 403 -3.12 -15.66 11.97
CA GLY A 403 -4.48 -15.13 11.78
C GLY A 403 -5.62 -16.07 12.16
N ALA A 404 -5.35 -17.14 12.92
CA ALA A 404 -6.38 -17.95 13.55
C ALA A 404 -7.12 -17.15 14.65
N LYS A 405 -8.45 -17.26 14.72
CA LYS A 405 -9.27 -16.54 15.73
C LYS A 405 -9.19 -17.19 17.12
N ALA A 406 -8.96 -18.50 17.18
CA ALA A 406 -8.76 -19.25 18.40
C ALA A 406 -7.58 -20.22 18.25
N GLU A 407 -6.72 -20.30 19.26
CA GLU A 407 -5.58 -21.24 19.27
C GLU A 407 -6.06 -22.69 19.44
N LEU A 408 -7.05 -22.90 20.30
CA LEU A 408 -7.59 -24.21 20.65
C LEU A 408 -9.01 -24.36 20.11
N ALA A 409 -9.22 -25.38 19.26
CA ALA A 409 -10.53 -25.83 18.85
C ALA A 409 -10.88 -27.13 19.57
N SER A 410 -11.99 -27.16 20.31
CA SER A 410 -12.40 -28.36 21.05
C SER A 410 -13.79 -28.82 20.66
N GLY A 411 -14.06 -30.09 20.86
CA GLY A 411 -15.38 -30.69 20.67
C GLY A 411 -15.54 -31.93 21.53
N LYS A 412 -16.79 -32.38 21.69
CA LYS A 412 -17.11 -33.59 22.43
C LYS A 412 -18.23 -34.37 21.76
N HIS A 413 -18.15 -35.68 21.87
CA HIS A 413 -19.19 -36.62 21.47
C HIS A 413 -19.60 -37.43 22.70
N VAL A 414 -20.90 -37.49 22.99
CA VAL A 414 -21.44 -38.20 24.15
C VAL A 414 -22.30 -39.33 23.63
N THR A 415 -21.97 -40.55 24.03
CA THR A 415 -22.73 -41.77 23.77
C THR A 415 -23.12 -42.43 25.09
N TYR A 416 -24.08 -43.35 25.05
CA TYR A 416 -24.51 -44.09 26.23
C TYR A 416 -24.14 -45.55 26.09
N LEU A 417 -23.68 -46.15 27.19
CA LEU A 417 -23.26 -47.55 27.19
C LEU A 417 -24.46 -48.50 27.24
N ASP A 418 -24.46 -49.51 26.36
CA ASP A 418 -25.45 -50.59 26.35
C ASP A 418 -25.34 -51.50 27.58
N ASN A 419 -26.44 -52.14 27.97
CA ASN A 419 -26.50 -53.07 29.11
C ASN A 419 -25.39 -54.12 29.09
N GLN A 420 -25.11 -54.72 27.93
CA GLN A 420 -24.07 -55.73 27.77
C GLN A 420 -22.67 -55.13 28.00
N THR A 421 -22.36 -54.01 27.34
CA THR A 421 -21.05 -53.34 27.48
C THR A 421 -20.76 -52.90 28.92
N ARG A 422 -21.79 -52.49 29.67
CA ARG A 422 -21.68 -52.11 31.08
C ARG A 422 -21.30 -53.29 31.98
N LEU A 423 -21.96 -54.44 31.80
CA LEU A 423 -21.63 -55.65 32.57
C LEU A 423 -20.20 -56.12 32.27
N GLU A 424 -19.80 -56.10 30.99
CA GLU A 424 -18.43 -56.46 30.61
C GLU A 424 -17.38 -55.49 31.19
N LEU A 425 -17.70 -54.18 31.25
CA LEU A 425 -16.84 -53.17 31.90
C LEU A 425 -16.71 -53.42 33.41
N ILE A 426 -17.80 -53.80 34.09
CA ILE A 426 -17.78 -54.13 35.53
C ILE A 426 -16.92 -55.37 35.79
N GLU A 427 -17.05 -56.42 34.98
CA GLU A 427 -16.21 -57.62 35.08
C GLU A 427 -14.72 -57.30 34.86
N LEU A 428 -14.43 -56.39 33.92
CA LEU A 428 -13.07 -55.90 33.65
C LEU A 428 -12.53 -55.07 34.82
N LEU A 429 -13.35 -54.20 35.41
CA LEU A 429 -12.98 -53.41 36.59
C LEU A 429 -12.78 -54.26 37.85
N ASN A 430 -13.47 -55.40 37.98
CA ASN A 430 -13.28 -56.33 39.09
C ASN A 430 -12.11 -57.31 38.88
N GLY A 431 -11.52 -57.33 37.68
CA GLY A 431 -10.42 -58.23 37.33
C GLY A 431 -10.86 -59.66 36.99
N ASN A 432 -12.16 -59.89 36.82
CA ASN A 432 -12.72 -61.20 36.49
C ASN A 432 -12.62 -61.51 34.98
N ARG A 433 -12.42 -60.49 34.15
CA ARG A 433 -12.32 -60.59 32.70
C ARG A 433 -10.98 -60.04 32.20
N THR A 434 -10.34 -60.78 31.31
CA THR A 434 -9.10 -60.38 30.61
C THR A 434 -9.34 -60.00 29.14
N LEU A 435 -10.52 -60.29 28.59
CA LEU A 435 -10.90 -59.97 27.23
C LEU A 435 -11.31 -58.49 27.10
N PRO A 436 -10.96 -57.80 25.98
CA PRO A 436 -11.34 -56.42 25.75
C PRO A 436 -12.86 -56.26 25.62
N VAL A 437 -13.36 -55.06 25.93
CA VAL A 437 -14.75 -54.64 25.76
C VAL A 437 -14.86 -53.78 24.50
N VAL A 438 -15.83 -54.08 23.64
CA VAL A 438 -16.03 -53.33 22.38
C VAL A 438 -17.21 -52.38 22.55
N ILE A 439 -16.94 -51.09 22.40
CA ILE A 439 -17.98 -50.04 22.42
C ILE A 439 -18.18 -49.55 20.99
N GLN A 440 -19.43 -49.57 20.51
CA GLN A 440 -19.78 -49.18 19.15
C GLN A 440 -19.92 -47.66 19.02
N ASP A 441 -19.63 -47.14 17.83
CA ASP A 441 -19.90 -45.76 17.41
C ASP A 441 -19.36 -44.63 18.32
N VAL A 442 -18.19 -44.83 18.94
CA VAL A 442 -17.59 -43.83 19.85
C VAL A 442 -16.71 -42.80 19.11
N LEU A 443 -15.89 -43.26 18.15
CA LEU A 443 -14.82 -42.45 17.57
C LEU A 443 -15.22 -41.82 16.21
N PRO A 444 -15.34 -40.49 16.11
CA PRO A 444 -15.40 -39.80 14.83
C PRO A 444 -14.01 -39.83 14.19
N CYS A 445 -13.88 -40.42 13.00
CA CYS A 445 -12.62 -40.50 12.24
C CYS A 445 -12.29 -39.21 11.47
N PHE A 446 -13.28 -38.39 11.17
CA PHE A 446 -13.19 -37.14 10.41
C PHE A 446 -13.66 -35.96 11.23
N LEU A 447 -12.77 -35.00 11.48
CA LEU A 447 -13.02 -33.76 12.20
C LEU A 447 -12.74 -32.56 11.31
N ARG A 448 -13.56 -31.52 11.42
CA ARG A 448 -13.29 -30.19 10.88
C ARG A 448 -12.80 -29.29 12.01
N ALA A 449 -11.62 -28.71 11.81
CA ALA A 449 -11.02 -27.70 12.67
C ALA A 449 -11.13 -26.32 11.99
N PRO A 450 -12.21 -25.56 12.26
CA PRO A 450 -12.30 -24.19 11.76
C PRO A 450 -11.32 -23.28 12.50
N SER A 451 -11.19 -22.03 12.03
CA SER A 451 -10.42 -20.99 12.74
C SER A 451 -11.01 -20.59 14.10
N ASP A 452 -12.25 -21.00 14.37
CA ASP A 452 -12.99 -20.73 15.60
C ASP A 452 -12.75 -21.83 16.64
N SER A 453 -13.16 -21.62 17.89
CA SER A 453 -12.87 -22.54 19.01
C SER A 453 -13.62 -23.88 19.00
N ASN A 454 -14.41 -24.19 17.97
CA ASN A 454 -15.32 -25.34 17.96
C ASN A 454 -14.98 -26.32 16.83
N ALA A 455 -14.36 -27.45 17.18
CA ALA A 455 -14.03 -28.52 16.24
C ALA A 455 -15.19 -29.54 16.19
N LYS A 456 -15.76 -29.77 15.00
CA LYS A 456 -16.95 -30.64 14.83
C LYS A 456 -16.67 -31.84 13.92
N PRO A 457 -17.31 -32.99 14.15
CA PRO A 457 -17.26 -34.12 13.22
C PRO A 457 -17.92 -33.76 11.88
N ILE A 458 -17.41 -34.32 10.78
CA ILE A 458 -17.94 -34.04 9.44
C ILE A 458 -19.01 -35.07 9.08
N GLU A 459 -20.27 -34.76 9.39
CA GLU A 459 -21.42 -35.66 9.16
C GLU A 459 -21.54 -36.13 7.69
N HIS A 460 -21.20 -35.27 6.72
CA HIS A 460 -21.26 -35.59 5.29
C HIS A 460 -20.36 -36.77 4.88
N LEU A 461 -19.29 -37.05 5.64
CA LEU A 461 -18.33 -38.11 5.36
C LEU A 461 -18.71 -39.47 6.00
N TYR A 462 -19.74 -39.54 6.84
CA TYR A 462 -20.14 -40.77 7.55
C TYR A 462 -21.30 -41.53 6.88
N THR A 463 -21.64 -41.23 5.63
CA THR A 463 -22.75 -41.90 4.93
C THR A 463 -22.48 -43.41 4.74
N GLY A 464 -23.51 -44.24 4.99
CA GLY A 464 -23.45 -45.64 5.45
C GLY A 464 -22.73 -46.71 4.62
N VAL A 465 -21.99 -46.35 3.57
CA VAL A 465 -21.08 -47.25 2.84
C VAL A 465 -19.73 -47.40 3.57
N ILE A 466 -19.35 -46.42 4.40
CA ILE A 466 -17.98 -46.26 4.94
C ILE A 466 -17.72 -47.03 6.25
N SER A 467 -18.76 -47.43 6.99
CA SER A 467 -18.58 -48.39 8.10
C SER A 467 -17.92 -49.70 7.62
N ARG A 468 -18.06 -50.04 6.33
CA ARG A 468 -17.40 -51.21 5.73
C ARG A 468 -15.96 -50.94 5.25
N LEU A 469 -15.65 -49.73 4.75
CA LEU A 469 -14.31 -49.40 4.22
C LEU A 469 -13.30 -49.05 5.32
N VAL A 470 -13.71 -48.33 6.37
CA VAL A 470 -12.86 -48.07 7.55
C VAL A 470 -12.49 -49.38 8.24
N ASN A 471 -13.39 -50.37 8.23
CA ASN A 471 -13.11 -51.72 8.72
C ASN A 471 -12.15 -52.52 7.81
N MET A 472 -12.05 -52.20 6.52
CA MET A 472 -11.06 -52.82 5.62
C MET A 472 -9.67 -52.16 5.73
N ALA A 473 -9.59 -50.85 5.92
CA ALA A 473 -8.31 -50.15 6.15
C ALA A 473 -7.67 -50.57 7.49
N LYS A 474 -8.48 -50.81 8.54
CA LYS A 474 -8.02 -51.41 9.81
C LYS A 474 -7.37 -52.79 9.67
N LYS A 475 -7.63 -53.52 8.58
CA LYS A 475 -7.10 -54.88 8.35
C LYS A 475 -5.75 -54.91 7.63
N THR A 476 -5.31 -53.81 7.02
CA THR A 476 -4.18 -53.83 6.08
C THR A 476 -2.84 -53.33 6.65
N HIS A 477 -2.81 -52.70 7.82
CA HIS A 477 -1.55 -52.40 8.52
C HIS A 477 -1.40 -53.22 9.82
N SER A 478 -0.47 -54.16 9.75
CA SER A 478 -0.04 -55.05 10.82
C SER A 478 0.78 -54.30 11.90
N ARG A 479 0.41 -54.53 13.16
CA ARG A 479 1.25 -54.69 14.38
C ARG A 479 1.48 -53.58 15.39
N GLU A 480 0.98 -52.37 15.24
CA GLU A 480 0.81 -51.46 16.39
C GLU A 480 -0.59 -50.83 16.30
N ALA A 481 -1.47 -51.17 17.25
CA ALA A 481 -2.86 -50.75 17.24
C ALA A 481 -2.98 -49.25 17.56
N GLY A 482 -2.81 -48.39 16.55
CA GLY A 482 -3.04 -46.95 16.64
C GLY A 482 -4.43 -46.54 16.11
N LEU A 483 -4.95 -45.42 16.62
CA LEU A 483 -6.15 -44.73 16.14
C LEU A 483 -5.71 -43.66 15.13
N GLN A 484 -6.37 -43.58 13.97
CA GLN A 484 -6.11 -42.53 12.97
C GLN A 484 -7.27 -41.54 12.92
N LEU A 485 -6.95 -40.25 12.99
CA LEU A 485 -7.92 -39.16 12.95
C LEU A 485 -7.58 -38.19 11.82
N PHE A 486 -8.53 -37.95 10.92
CA PHE A 486 -8.39 -37.00 9.82
C PHE A 486 -8.92 -35.64 10.26
N VAL A 487 -8.05 -34.64 10.28
CA VAL A 487 -8.37 -33.27 10.66
C VAL A 487 -8.32 -32.38 9.42
N PHE A 488 -9.47 -31.82 9.06
CA PHE A 488 -9.64 -30.84 7.98
C PHE A 488 -9.53 -29.44 8.58
N SER A 489 -8.44 -28.74 8.29
CA SER A 489 -8.18 -27.40 8.79
C SER A 489 -8.65 -26.33 7.80
N ASP A 490 -9.49 -25.40 8.25
CA ASP A 490 -9.89 -24.25 7.43
C ASP A 490 -8.70 -23.29 7.25
N LYS A 491 -8.52 -22.77 6.04
CA LYS A 491 -7.51 -21.72 5.77
C LYS A 491 -7.84 -20.45 6.54
N VAL A 492 -6.79 -19.82 7.07
CA VAL A 492 -6.91 -18.57 7.83
C VAL A 492 -6.45 -17.38 6.97
N SER A 493 -7.12 -16.25 7.12
CA SER A 493 -6.66 -14.99 6.53
C SER A 493 -5.53 -14.41 7.38
N PRO A 494 -4.47 -13.82 6.78
CA PRO A 494 -3.43 -13.11 7.52
C PRO A 494 -4.03 -12.09 8.51
N PRO A 495 -3.41 -11.86 9.68
CA PRO A 495 -3.94 -10.95 10.70
C PRO A 495 -4.23 -9.53 10.18
N SER A 496 -3.40 -9.04 9.25
CA SER A 496 -3.55 -7.73 8.58
C SER A 496 -4.85 -7.61 7.78
N LEU A 497 -5.40 -8.72 7.30
CA LEU A 497 -6.68 -8.80 6.60
C LEU A 497 -7.83 -9.28 7.50
N GLY A 498 -7.57 -9.53 8.78
CA GLY A 498 -8.56 -9.97 9.76
C GLY A 498 -9.70 -8.97 9.98
N PHE A 499 -9.42 -7.66 9.89
CA PHE A 499 -10.44 -6.59 9.92
C PHE A 499 -11.44 -6.69 8.75
N LEU A 500 -11.03 -7.30 7.64
CA LEU A 500 -11.88 -7.52 6.47
C LEU A 500 -12.72 -8.81 6.62
N ALA A 501 -12.43 -9.72 7.55
CA ALA A 501 -13.17 -10.98 7.63
C ALA A 501 -14.61 -10.80 8.20
N GLY A 502 -15.62 -10.64 7.33
CA GLY A 502 -17.05 -10.67 7.69
C GLY A 502 -17.90 -9.54 7.09
N TYR A 503 -18.82 -8.96 7.88
CA TYR A 503 -19.68 -7.82 7.52
C TYR A 503 -18.89 -6.50 7.30
N GLY A 504 -17.65 -6.41 7.78
CA GLY A 504 -16.77 -5.25 7.59
C GLY A 504 -16.44 -4.96 6.12
N ILE A 505 -16.21 -5.99 5.30
CA ILE A 505 -16.00 -5.83 3.85
C ILE A 505 -17.21 -5.20 3.17
N MET A 506 -18.42 -5.68 3.50
CA MET A 506 -19.63 -5.15 2.87
C MET A 506 -19.88 -3.69 3.26
N GLY A 507 -19.55 -3.31 4.50
CA GLY A 507 -19.57 -1.91 4.95
C GLY A 507 -18.54 -1.04 4.25
N LEU A 508 -17.29 -1.51 4.12
CA LEU A 508 -16.21 -0.80 3.39
C LEU A 508 -16.54 -0.67 1.90
N TYR A 509 -17.09 -1.70 1.29
CA TYR A 509 -17.56 -1.67 -0.09
C TYR A 509 -18.66 -0.62 -0.26
N ALA A 510 -19.70 -0.68 0.58
CA ALA A 510 -20.81 0.26 0.53
C ALA A 510 -20.32 1.70 0.73
N SER A 511 -19.39 1.96 1.66
CA SER A 511 -18.87 3.30 1.90
C SER A 511 -18.07 3.82 0.69
N VAL A 512 -17.17 3.02 0.11
CA VAL A 512 -16.40 3.41 -1.08
C VAL A 512 -17.32 3.71 -2.27
N VAL A 513 -18.30 2.84 -2.54
CA VAL A 513 -19.27 3.04 -3.62
C VAL A 513 -20.12 4.28 -3.39
N LEU A 514 -20.59 4.53 -2.17
CA LEU A 514 -21.37 5.73 -1.84
C LEU A 514 -20.55 7.01 -1.97
N VAL A 515 -19.29 7.01 -1.54
CA VAL A 515 -18.38 8.16 -1.65
C VAL A 515 -18.11 8.47 -3.13
N ILE A 516 -17.73 7.47 -3.93
CA ILE A 516 -17.50 7.66 -5.36
C ILE A 516 -18.80 8.09 -6.06
N GLY A 517 -19.94 7.47 -5.71
CA GLY A 517 -21.25 7.84 -6.23
C GLY A 517 -21.62 9.29 -5.92
N LYS A 518 -21.27 9.81 -4.73
CA LYS A 518 -21.45 11.22 -4.37
C LYS A 518 -20.61 12.14 -5.27
N PHE A 519 -19.34 11.82 -5.49
CA PHE A 519 -18.47 12.59 -6.40
C PHE A 519 -19.02 12.59 -7.83
N VAL A 520 -19.40 11.42 -8.36
CA VAL A 520 -20.02 11.32 -9.69
C VAL A 520 -21.30 12.16 -9.78
N ARG A 521 -22.14 12.14 -8.73
CA ARG A 521 -23.36 12.94 -8.69
C ARG A 521 -23.07 14.44 -8.75
N GLU A 522 -22.05 14.92 -8.02
CA GLU A 522 -21.66 16.32 -7.99
C GLU A 522 -21.27 16.84 -9.39
N PHE A 523 -20.55 16.02 -10.18
CA PHE A 523 -20.24 16.33 -11.58
C PHE A 523 -21.48 16.53 -12.47
N PHE A 524 -22.57 15.81 -12.23
CA PHE A 524 -23.79 15.92 -13.05
C PHE A 524 -24.79 16.95 -12.53
N SER A 525 -24.90 17.15 -11.21
CA SER A 525 -25.94 18.02 -10.62
C SER A 525 -25.52 19.49 -10.49
N GLY A 526 -24.22 19.82 -10.53
CA GLY A 526 -23.71 21.18 -10.32
C GLY A 526 -23.68 22.08 -11.57
N ILE A 527 -23.90 21.52 -12.76
CA ILE A 527 -23.63 22.20 -14.04
C ILE A 527 -24.50 23.46 -14.22
N SER A 528 -25.74 23.47 -13.72
CA SER A 528 -26.65 24.62 -13.92
C SER A 528 -26.15 25.91 -13.29
N HIS A 529 -25.49 25.83 -12.13
CA HIS A 529 -24.98 26.99 -11.41
C HIS A 529 -23.72 27.58 -12.07
N SER A 530 -22.94 26.76 -12.78
CA SER A 530 -21.70 27.19 -13.44
C SER A 530 -21.89 27.71 -14.87
N ILE A 531 -23.10 27.58 -15.47
CA ILE A 531 -23.40 28.01 -16.86
C ILE A 531 -22.93 29.45 -17.13
N MET A 532 -23.16 30.37 -16.18
CA MET A 532 -22.82 31.79 -16.37
C MET A 532 -21.32 32.04 -16.54
N PHE A 533 -20.47 31.11 -16.07
CA PHE A 533 -19.02 31.21 -16.15
C PHE A 533 -18.43 30.26 -17.20
N GLU A 534 -19.06 29.12 -17.47
CA GLU A 534 -18.57 28.11 -18.43
C GLU A 534 -18.96 28.42 -19.88
N GLU A 535 -20.14 29.00 -20.12
CA GLU A 535 -20.66 29.23 -21.47
C GLU A 535 -20.37 30.64 -21.99
N LEU A 536 -19.09 31.04 -21.98
CA LEU A 536 -18.64 32.32 -22.54
C LEU A 536 -18.17 32.16 -24.00
N PRO A 537 -18.69 32.96 -24.96
CA PRO A 537 -18.43 32.76 -26.38
C PRO A 537 -17.06 33.28 -26.86
N CYS A 538 -16.50 34.31 -26.22
CA CYS A 538 -15.15 34.82 -26.47
C CYS A 538 -14.55 35.33 -25.15
N VAL A 539 -13.42 34.75 -24.71
CA VAL A 539 -12.78 35.06 -23.43
C VAL A 539 -11.51 35.91 -23.56
N ASP A 540 -11.16 36.33 -24.78
CA ASP A 540 -9.85 36.93 -25.09
C ASP A 540 -9.59 38.22 -24.30
N ARG A 541 -10.62 39.03 -24.07
CA ARG A 541 -10.53 40.26 -23.27
C ARG A 541 -10.24 39.98 -21.79
N ILE A 542 -10.85 38.93 -21.24
CA ILE A 542 -10.64 38.52 -19.84
C ILE A 542 -9.25 37.92 -19.69
N LEU A 543 -8.85 37.04 -20.62
CA LEU A 543 -7.52 36.45 -20.61
C LEU A 543 -6.42 37.51 -20.77
N LYS A 544 -6.65 38.53 -21.60
CA LYS A 544 -5.76 39.68 -21.73
C LYS A 544 -5.68 40.45 -20.40
N LEU A 545 -6.81 40.76 -19.76
CA LEU A 545 -6.82 41.41 -18.45
C LEU A 545 -6.02 40.63 -17.39
N CYS A 546 -6.18 39.30 -17.32
CA CYS A 546 -5.37 38.47 -16.42
C CYS A 546 -3.87 38.50 -16.78
N THR A 547 -3.54 38.48 -18.08
CA THR A 547 -2.15 38.58 -18.54
C THR A 547 -1.54 39.94 -18.24
N ASP A 548 -2.33 41.01 -18.36
CA ASP A 548 -1.93 42.37 -18.01
C ASP A 548 -1.66 42.47 -16.50
N ILE A 549 -2.48 41.84 -15.65
CA ILE A 549 -2.20 41.73 -14.20
C ILE A 549 -0.86 41.03 -13.95
N PHE A 550 -0.59 39.91 -14.63
CA PHE A 550 0.70 39.21 -14.50
C PHE A 550 1.88 40.06 -14.97
N LEU A 551 1.69 40.84 -16.04
CA LEU A 551 2.73 41.72 -16.55
C LEU A 551 3.03 42.87 -15.59
N VAL A 552 2.00 43.49 -15.02
CA VAL A 552 2.12 44.60 -14.06
C VAL A 552 2.78 44.13 -12.75
N ARG A 553 2.53 42.89 -12.31
CA ARG A 553 3.28 42.25 -11.23
C ARG A 553 4.77 42.15 -11.52
N GLU A 554 5.13 41.79 -12.77
CA GLU A 554 6.54 41.69 -13.16
C GLU A 554 7.25 43.03 -13.22
N THR A 555 6.55 44.10 -13.60
CA THR A 555 7.12 45.44 -13.65
C THR A 555 7.20 46.09 -12.28
N GLY A 556 6.49 45.57 -11.27
CA GLY A 556 6.46 46.12 -9.92
C GLY A 556 5.55 47.34 -9.77
N GLU A 557 4.66 47.60 -10.74
CA GLU A 557 3.67 48.68 -10.68
C GLU A 557 2.44 48.26 -9.85
N LEU A 558 2.65 48.19 -8.54
CA LEU A 558 1.72 47.62 -7.56
C LEU A 558 0.34 48.32 -7.47
N GLU A 559 0.27 49.63 -7.75
CA GLU A 559 -0.99 50.39 -7.78
C GLU A 559 -1.88 49.97 -8.95
N LEU A 560 -1.28 49.82 -10.13
CA LEU A 560 -1.98 49.36 -11.33
C LEU A 560 -2.43 47.89 -11.19
N GLU A 561 -1.68 47.08 -10.44
CA GLU A 561 -2.10 45.70 -10.11
C GLU A 561 -3.45 45.70 -9.39
N GLU A 562 -3.59 46.56 -8.37
CA GLU A 562 -4.81 46.67 -7.57
C GLU A 562 -6.01 47.17 -8.39
N GLU A 563 -5.80 48.17 -9.25
CA GLU A 563 -6.83 48.69 -10.15
C GLU A 563 -7.32 47.63 -11.15
N LEU A 564 -6.40 46.90 -11.77
CA LEU A 564 -6.74 45.84 -12.74
C LEU A 564 -7.44 44.66 -12.06
N TYR A 565 -7.04 44.30 -10.84
CA TYR A 565 -7.72 43.29 -10.04
C TYR A 565 -9.14 43.73 -9.66
N ALA A 566 -9.32 44.97 -9.20
CA ALA A 566 -10.65 45.51 -8.88
C ALA A 566 -11.58 45.47 -10.10
N LYS A 567 -11.05 45.79 -11.29
CA LYS A 567 -11.76 45.67 -12.56
C LYS A 567 -12.16 44.22 -12.89
N LEU A 568 -11.27 43.26 -12.65
CA LEU A 568 -11.55 41.83 -12.85
C LEU A 568 -12.69 41.35 -11.94
N ILE A 569 -12.64 41.71 -10.65
CA ILE A 569 -13.69 41.35 -9.68
C ILE A 569 -15.03 42.02 -10.03
N PHE A 570 -15.02 43.30 -10.42
CA PHE A 570 -16.23 43.98 -10.87
C PHE A 570 -16.89 43.27 -12.05
N LEU A 571 -16.09 42.80 -13.01
CA LEU A 571 -16.58 42.03 -14.16
C LEU A 571 -17.27 40.74 -13.73
N TYR A 572 -16.68 39.97 -12.81
CA TYR A 572 -17.23 38.70 -12.33
C TYR A 572 -18.41 38.86 -11.35
N ARG A 573 -18.58 40.03 -10.72
CA ARG A 573 -19.75 40.36 -9.90
C ARG A 573 -21.01 40.66 -10.71
N SER A 574 -20.88 41.09 -11.97
CA SER A 574 -22.01 41.50 -12.82
C SER A 574 -22.14 40.62 -14.08
N PRO A 575 -23.07 39.65 -14.09
CA PRO A 575 -23.30 38.79 -15.25
C PRO A 575 -23.63 39.55 -16.53
N GLU A 576 -24.37 40.66 -16.44
CA GLU A 576 -24.68 41.51 -17.58
C GLU A 576 -23.44 42.12 -18.23
N THR A 577 -22.50 42.58 -17.40
CA THR A 577 -21.24 43.15 -17.86
C THR A 577 -20.36 42.08 -18.46
N LEU A 578 -20.30 40.89 -17.84
CA LEU A 578 -19.58 39.72 -18.35
C LEU A 578 -20.07 39.31 -19.75
N ILE A 579 -21.38 39.27 -19.98
CA ILE A 579 -21.97 38.99 -21.30
C ILE A 579 -21.58 40.06 -22.33
N LYS A 580 -21.66 41.34 -21.97
CA LYS A 580 -21.26 42.45 -22.87
C LYS A 580 -19.78 42.34 -23.26
N TRP A 581 -18.92 41.96 -22.32
CA TRP A 581 -17.48 41.85 -22.53
C TRP A 581 -17.05 40.59 -23.30
N THR A 582 -17.81 39.50 -23.17
CA THR A 582 -17.50 38.22 -23.84
C THR A 582 -18.19 38.05 -25.19
N ARG A 583 -18.97 39.05 -25.62
CA ARG A 583 -19.58 39.09 -26.96
C ARG A 583 -18.50 39.01 -28.04
N ARG A 584 -18.77 38.20 -29.07
CA ARG A 584 -17.93 38.03 -30.26
C ARG A 584 -17.78 39.33 -31.04
#